data_AF-A0A024K7S2-F1
#
_entry.id   AF-A0A024K7S2-F1
#
_cell.length_a   1.000
_cell.length_b   1.000
_cell.length_c   1.000
_cell.angle_alpha   90.00
_cell.angle_beta   90.00
_cell.angle_gamma   90.00
#
_symmetry.space_group_name_H-M   'P 1'
#
loop_
_entity.id
_entity.type
_entity.pdbx_description
1 polymer ?
#
loop_
_entity_poly.entity_id
_entity_poly.type
_entity_poly.pdbx_seq_one_letter_code
_entity_poly.pdbx_strand_id
1 'polypeptide(L)'
;MCACGTAVDVTDLSSTLRHTEDIALQTDSVCRLVWYHSGRYENWPDLEAYTADVTAMAMQTAGRISILDPDRIIATKLSLAVHLGTYEATIENLLRRLDRPGLCRSLRDEVLHRVEIALPHPDDLHFKVTDEFCTMFNDVELAQLQALGARAVRYVNLHEAIGSVPLAIDPVLVCTVSTIELPVAESTLAEIAVWSELLGVRKRASVVTTNGRLASLASHRFVRQQFSHCLNQNRRKYNLLRRWAGRG
;
A
#
# COMPACT_ATOMS: atom_id res chain seq x y z
N MET A 1 26.13 27.90 -5.44
CA MET A 1 24.95 27.85 -6.33
C MET A 1 25.15 26.67 -7.26
N CYS A 2 24.58 25.51 -6.93
CA CYS A 2 24.64 24.31 -7.77
C CYS A 2 23.25 24.09 -8.36
N ALA A 3 23.19 23.91 -9.68
CA ALA A 3 21.97 23.87 -10.46
C ALA A 3 21.05 22.72 -10.00
N CYS A 4 19.84 23.09 -9.58
CA CYS A 4 18.74 22.21 -9.25
C CYS A 4 17.98 21.81 -10.52
N GLY A 5 17.57 20.54 -10.60
CA GLY A 5 16.64 20.07 -11.62
C GLY A 5 17.19 18.97 -12.50
N THR A 6 17.50 17.81 -11.92
CA THR A 6 17.57 16.58 -12.72
C THR A 6 16.15 16.25 -13.15
N ALA A 7 15.79 16.59 -14.39
CA ALA A 7 14.49 16.26 -14.95
C ALA A 7 14.29 14.75 -14.90
N VAL A 8 13.29 14.31 -14.16
CA VAL A 8 12.91 12.89 -14.09
C VAL A 8 12.03 12.58 -15.28
N ASP A 9 12.44 11.58 -16.07
CA ASP A 9 11.72 11.14 -17.25
C ASP A 9 10.48 10.33 -16.83
N VAL A 10 9.31 10.97 -16.94
CA VAL A 10 7.98 10.39 -16.67
C VAL A 10 7.06 10.46 -17.89
N THR A 11 7.62 10.77 -19.06
CA THR A 11 6.86 11.18 -20.25
C THR A 11 5.82 10.13 -20.64
N ASP A 12 6.20 8.85 -20.59
CA ASP A 12 5.35 7.71 -20.93
C ASP A 12 4.29 7.40 -19.85
N LEU A 13 4.50 7.86 -18.62
CA LEU A 13 3.65 7.56 -17.45
C LEU A 13 2.65 8.67 -17.12
N SER A 14 2.78 9.82 -17.77
CA SER A 14 2.02 11.06 -17.52
C SER A 14 0.49 10.87 -17.48
N SER A 15 -0.05 9.93 -18.27
CA SER A 15 -1.50 9.69 -18.36
C SER A 15 -2.10 9.02 -17.12
N THR A 16 -1.29 8.33 -16.31
CA THR A 16 -1.76 7.60 -15.11
C THR A 16 -1.31 8.25 -13.80
N LEU A 17 -0.27 9.08 -13.83
CA LEU A 17 0.16 9.88 -12.68
C LEU A 17 -0.98 10.77 -12.16
N ARG A 18 -1.22 10.75 -10.84
CA ARG A 18 -2.20 11.66 -10.20
C ARG A 18 -1.72 13.10 -10.21
N HIS A 19 -0.43 13.29 -9.91
CA HIS A 19 0.19 14.58 -9.73
C HIS A 19 1.56 14.58 -10.41
N THR A 20 1.69 15.31 -11.51
CA THR A 20 2.97 15.45 -12.24
C THR A 20 4.01 16.26 -11.47
N GLU A 21 3.56 16.98 -10.43
CA GLU A 21 4.40 17.77 -9.52
C GLU A 21 4.60 17.07 -8.17
N ASP A 22 4.27 15.78 -8.06
CA ASP A 22 4.50 15.03 -6.82
C ASP A 22 5.97 15.11 -6.42
N ILE A 23 6.23 15.49 -5.17
CA ILE A 23 7.58 15.63 -4.63
C ILE A 23 8.35 14.30 -4.64
N ALA A 24 7.64 13.16 -4.63
CA ALA A 24 8.24 11.83 -4.80
C ALA A 24 8.89 11.64 -6.19
N LEU A 25 8.48 12.41 -7.20
CA LEU A 25 9.10 12.42 -8.52
C LEU A 25 10.45 13.16 -8.53
N GLN A 26 10.75 13.99 -7.54
CA GLN A 26 11.99 14.77 -7.50
C GLN A 26 13.13 13.95 -6.90
N THR A 27 14.16 13.64 -7.70
CA THR A 27 15.32 12.82 -7.28
C THR A 27 15.97 13.36 -6.00
N ASP A 28 16.21 14.67 -5.93
CA ASP A 28 16.88 15.32 -4.79
C ASP A 28 16.03 15.32 -3.50
N SER A 29 14.74 15.04 -3.63
CA SER A 29 13.81 15.00 -2.50
C SER A 29 13.69 13.60 -1.89
N VAL A 30 14.07 12.53 -2.59
CA VAL A 30 13.80 11.14 -2.15
C VAL A 30 14.34 10.84 -0.75
N CYS A 31 15.55 11.29 -0.41
CA CYS A 31 16.11 11.14 0.95
C CYS A 31 15.58 12.16 1.96
N ARG A 32 14.98 13.27 1.50
CA ARG A 32 14.43 14.33 2.37
C ARG A 32 12.98 14.07 2.73
N LEU A 33 12.31 13.21 1.95
CA LEU A 33 10.96 12.79 2.22
C LEU A 33 10.92 11.83 3.39
N VAL A 34 9.82 11.97 4.12
CA VAL A 34 9.40 11.00 5.09
C VAL A 34 8.56 9.97 4.36
N TRP A 35 9.02 8.73 4.36
CA TRP A 35 8.32 7.61 3.76
C TRP A 35 7.49 6.87 4.79
N TYR A 36 6.54 6.06 4.34
CA TYR A 36 5.64 5.32 5.20
C TYR A 36 5.51 3.87 4.78
N HIS A 37 5.42 2.99 5.77
CA HIS A 37 5.10 1.59 5.61
C HIS A 37 3.94 1.24 6.53
N SER A 38 3.02 0.39 6.08
CA SER A 38 1.95 -0.14 6.94
C SER A 38 1.98 -1.65 6.94
N GLY A 39 1.89 -2.23 8.14
CA GLY A 39 2.02 -3.67 8.35
C GLY A 39 1.39 -4.11 9.66
N ARG A 40 1.72 -5.32 10.11
CA ARG A 40 1.18 -5.91 11.35
C ARG A 40 2.19 -5.95 12.51
N TYR A 41 3.45 -5.64 12.24
CA TYR A 41 4.53 -5.77 13.21
C TYR A 41 4.78 -4.42 13.87
N GLU A 42 4.55 -4.31 15.18
CA GLU A 42 4.79 -3.07 15.92
C GLU A 42 6.28 -2.65 15.89
N ASN A 43 7.17 -3.64 15.91
CA ASN A 43 8.63 -3.48 15.91
C ASN A 43 9.24 -3.57 14.49
N TRP A 44 8.45 -3.29 13.45
CA TRP A 44 8.98 -3.34 12.08
C TRP A 44 10.19 -2.41 11.89
N PRO A 45 11.24 -2.82 11.15
CA PRO A 45 11.43 -4.15 10.57
C PRO A 45 11.85 -5.18 11.62
N ASP A 46 11.08 -6.27 11.70
CA ASP A 46 11.37 -7.43 12.56
C ASP A 46 11.61 -8.65 11.66
N LEU A 47 12.86 -8.86 11.28
CA LEU A 47 13.22 -9.92 10.33
C LEU A 47 13.00 -11.32 10.93
N GLU A 48 13.18 -11.48 12.25
CA GLU A 48 12.97 -12.76 12.92
C GLU A 48 11.48 -13.13 12.91
N ALA A 49 10.61 -12.22 13.35
CA ALA A 49 9.16 -12.43 13.31
C ALA A 49 8.64 -12.64 11.88
N TYR A 50 9.13 -11.83 10.92
CA TYR A 50 8.77 -11.99 9.52
C TYR A 50 9.19 -13.35 8.96
N THR A 51 10.41 -13.80 9.25
CA THR A 51 10.92 -15.11 8.81
C THR A 51 10.11 -16.26 9.39
N ALA A 52 9.74 -16.17 10.66
CA ALA A 52 8.88 -17.17 11.30
C ALA A 52 7.50 -17.26 10.63
N ASP A 53 6.86 -16.11 10.36
CA ASP A 53 5.56 -16.06 9.70
C ASP A 53 5.59 -16.57 8.25
N VAL A 54 6.62 -16.17 7.49
CA VAL A 54 6.83 -16.66 6.12
C VAL A 54 7.08 -18.16 6.11
N THR A 55 7.87 -18.68 7.06
CA THR A 55 8.13 -20.12 7.18
C THR A 55 6.83 -20.89 7.47
N ALA A 56 6.03 -20.42 8.44
CA ALA A 56 4.74 -21.03 8.76
C ALA A 56 3.79 -21.01 7.56
N MET A 57 3.72 -19.88 6.84
CA MET A 57 2.92 -19.72 5.63
C MET A 57 3.38 -20.66 4.51
N ALA A 58 4.69 -20.78 4.27
CA ALA A 58 5.26 -21.64 3.25
C ALA A 58 4.96 -23.12 3.53
N MET A 59 5.13 -23.56 4.77
CA MET A 59 4.82 -24.93 5.20
C MET A 59 3.33 -25.26 5.05
N GLN A 60 2.45 -24.34 5.46
CA GLN A 60 1.01 -24.52 5.28
C GLN A 60 0.61 -24.59 3.80
N THR A 61 1.23 -23.78 2.96
CA THR A 61 0.93 -23.70 1.52
C THR A 61 1.41 -24.95 0.79
N ALA A 62 2.65 -25.38 1.03
CA ALA A 62 3.22 -26.61 0.48
C ALA A 62 2.44 -27.85 0.94
N GLY A 63 1.98 -27.89 2.20
CA GLY A 63 1.13 -28.96 2.72
C GLY A 63 -0.26 -29.05 2.05
N ARG A 64 -0.75 -27.96 1.45
CA ARG A 64 -2.01 -27.92 0.69
C ARG A 64 -1.81 -28.16 -0.81
N ILE A 65 -0.64 -27.80 -1.34
CA ILE A 65 -0.32 -27.83 -2.77
C ILE A 65 1.06 -28.48 -2.90
N SER A 66 1.09 -29.81 -3.07
CA SER A 66 2.33 -30.59 -2.94
C SER A 66 3.40 -30.32 -4.01
N ILE A 67 3.08 -29.57 -5.06
CA ILE A 67 4.04 -29.16 -6.10
C ILE A 67 4.86 -27.93 -5.70
N LEU A 68 4.50 -27.26 -4.61
CA LEU A 68 5.20 -26.07 -4.13
C LEU A 68 6.30 -26.45 -3.14
N ASP A 69 7.49 -25.92 -3.39
CA ASP A 69 8.65 -26.07 -2.53
C ASP A 69 8.66 -24.97 -1.46
N PRO A 70 8.55 -25.31 -0.15
CA PRO A 70 8.53 -24.33 0.91
C PRO A 70 9.83 -23.52 0.98
N ASP A 71 10.99 -24.11 0.71
CA ASP A 71 12.27 -23.42 0.80
C ASP A 71 12.37 -22.33 -0.27
N ARG A 72 11.87 -22.63 -1.48
CA ARG A 72 11.74 -21.63 -2.55
C ARG A 72 10.81 -20.49 -2.17
N ILE A 73 9.66 -20.77 -1.55
CA ILE A 73 8.73 -19.71 -1.10
C ILE A 73 9.41 -18.81 -0.07
N ILE A 74 10.10 -19.41 0.92
CA ILE A 74 10.82 -18.67 1.96
C ILE A 74 11.89 -17.79 1.32
N ALA A 75 12.74 -18.38 0.46
CA ALA A 75 13.80 -17.65 -0.22
C ALA A 75 13.26 -16.46 -1.04
N THR A 76 12.19 -16.67 -1.81
CA THR A 76 11.55 -15.59 -2.57
C THR A 76 11.05 -14.48 -1.64
N LYS A 77 10.31 -14.82 -0.57
CA LYS A 77 9.76 -13.82 0.37
C LYS A 77 10.83 -13.05 1.13
N LEU A 78 11.94 -13.69 1.50
CA LEU A 78 13.06 -13.02 2.17
C LEU A 78 13.93 -12.19 1.21
N SER A 79 13.77 -12.37 -0.11
CA SER A 79 14.47 -11.62 -1.15
C SER A 79 13.66 -10.43 -1.71
N LEU A 80 12.58 -10.03 -1.04
CA LEU A 80 11.75 -8.92 -1.47
C LEU A 80 12.33 -7.56 -1.09
N ALA A 81 12.14 -6.60 -1.97
CA ALA A 81 12.28 -5.19 -1.69
C ALA A 81 11.20 -4.74 -0.70
N VAL A 82 11.53 -3.72 0.08
CA VAL A 82 10.56 -3.04 0.94
C VAL A 82 9.80 -2.01 0.13
N HIS A 83 8.48 -2.06 0.23
CA HIS A 83 7.59 -1.06 -0.34
C HIS A 83 7.33 0.05 0.67
N LEU A 84 7.65 1.26 0.25
CA LEU A 84 7.38 2.50 0.96
C LEU A 84 6.47 3.37 0.11
N GLY A 85 5.53 4.07 0.74
CA GLY A 85 4.69 5.06 0.09
C GLY A 85 4.86 6.44 0.72
N THR A 86 4.32 7.47 0.06
CA THR A 86 3.94 8.69 0.76
C THR A 86 2.89 8.36 1.84
N TYR A 87 2.62 9.31 2.73
CA TYR A 87 1.60 9.12 3.77
C TYR A 87 0.24 8.74 3.14
N GLU A 88 -0.20 9.52 2.15
CA GLU A 88 -1.48 9.34 1.46
C GLU A 88 -1.55 7.98 0.74
N ALA A 89 -0.51 7.61 0.01
CA ALA A 89 -0.46 6.33 -0.70
C ALA A 89 -0.47 5.13 0.27
N THR A 90 0.23 5.25 1.40
CA THR A 90 0.30 4.20 2.42
C THR A 90 -1.04 4.03 3.14
N ILE A 91 -1.71 5.14 3.50
CA ILE A 91 -3.04 5.11 4.10
C ILE A 91 -4.08 4.56 3.12
N GLU A 92 -4.04 4.94 1.85
CA GLU A 92 -4.95 4.40 0.83
C GLU A 92 -4.78 2.88 0.66
N ASN A 93 -3.52 2.42 0.57
CA ASN A 93 -3.22 0.98 0.49
C ASN A 93 -3.71 0.23 1.73
N LEU A 94 -3.52 0.80 2.92
CA LEU A 94 -4.01 0.25 4.18
C LEU A 94 -5.54 0.12 4.14
N LEU A 95 -6.26 1.21 3.84
CA LEU A 95 -7.72 1.23 3.80
C LEU A 95 -8.28 0.24 2.77
N ARG A 96 -7.62 0.10 1.61
CA ARG A 96 -7.97 -0.89 0.60
C ARG A 96 -7.80 -2.32 1.11
N ARG A 97 -6.74 -2.63 1.85
CA ARG A 97 -6.53 -3.97 2.43
C ARG A 97 -7.64 -4.33 3.43
N LEU A 98 -8.13 -3.36 4.19
CA LEU A 98 -9.24 -3.54 5.13
C LEU A 98 -10.57 -3.80 4.42
N ASP A 99 -10.80 -3.18 3.26
CA ASP A 99 -12.00 -3.38 2.45
C ASP A 99 -11.95 -4.68 1.61
N ARG A 100 -10.84 -5.41 1.62
CA ARG A 100 -10.67 -6.60 0.76
C ARG A 100 -11.57 -7.75 1.23
N PRO A 101 -12.53 -8.21 0.41
CA PRO A 101 -13.45 -9.27 0.81
C PRO A 101 -12.71 -10.57 1.17
N GLY A 102 -13.10 -11.18 2.29
CA GLY A 102 -12.56 -12.47 2.75
C GLY A 102 -11.32 -12.37 3.65
N LEU A 103 -10.81 -11.16 3.92
CA LEU A 103 -9.85 -10.92 4.99
C LEU A 103 -10.57 -10.28 6.19
N CYS A 104 -10.56 -10.95 7.35
CA CYS A 104 -10.93 -10.33 8.62
C CYS A 104 -9.73 -9.54 9.16
N ARG A 105 -9.42 -8.39 8.57
CA ARG A 105 -8.44 -7.45 9.11
C ARG A 105 -9.15 -6.30 9.81
N SER A 106 -8.70 -5.96 11.01
CA SER A 106 -9.12 -4.77 11.72
C SER A 106 -8.07 -3.67 11.59
N LEU A 107 -8.50 -2.42 11.68
CA LEU A 107 -7.59 -1.27 11.87
C LEU A 107 -6.70 -1.44 13.10
N ARG A 108 -7.15 -2.20 14.10
CA ARG A 108 -6.39 -2.51 15.32
C ARG A 108 -5.21 -3.45 15.07
N ASP A 109 -5.22 -4.18 13.95
CA ASP A 109 -4.14 -5.12 13.59
C ASP A 109 -3.12 -4.46 12.65
N GLU A 110 -3.31 -3.20 12.30
CA GLU A 110 -2.44 -2.46 11.39
C GLU A 110 -1.64 -1.40 12.17
N VAL A 111 -0.37 -1.30 11.82
CA VAL A 111 0.59 -0.35 12.37
C VAL A 111 1.13 0.50 11.24
N LEU A 112 1.35 1.79 11.52
CA LEU A 112 1.97 2.71 10.58
C LEU A 112 3.38 3.07 11.03
N HIS A 113 4.33 2.95 10.13
CA HIS A 113 5.73 3.26 10.37
C HIS A 113 6.13 4.43 9.50
N ARG A 114 6.74 5.42 10.13
CA ARG A 114 7.50 6.48 9.50
C ARG A 114 8.91 5.97 9.23
N VAL A 115 9.38 6.10 7.99
CA VAL A 115 10.64 5.54 7.53
C VAL A 115 11.50 6.63 6.91
N GLU A 116 12.73 6.73 7.38
CA GLU A 116 13.78 7.56 6.77
C GLU A 116 14.81 6.64 6.13
N ILE A 117 15.25 7.02 4.93
CA ILE A 117 16.18 6.23 4.12
C ILE A 117 17.44 7.05 3.82
N ALA A 118 18.54 6.37 3.53
CA ALA A 118 19.72 6.99 2.96
C ALA A 118 20.07 6.33 1.63
N LEU A 119 20.55 7.15 0.70
CA LEU A 119 21.13 6.72 -0.57
C LEU A 119 22.61 7.15 -0.57
N PRO A 120 23.52 6.34 0.01
CA PRO A 120 24.94 6.66 0.09
C PRO A 120 25.60 6.96 -1.26
N HIS A 121 25.14 6.33 -2.33
CA HIS A 121 25.63 6.51 -3.68
C HIS A 121 24.54 7.10 -4.59
N PRO A 122 24.88 8.02 -5.52
CA PRO A 122 23.90 8.54 -6.50
C PRO A 122 23.19 7.46 -7.31
N ASP A 123 23.90 6.37 -7.61
CA ASP A 123 23.36 5.23 -8.37
C ASP A 123 22.47 4.29 -7.53
N ASP A 124 22.38 4.51 -6.21
CA ASP A 124 21.46 3.72 -5.38
C ASP A 124 20.00 3.95 -5.80
N LEU A 125 19.67 5.12 -6.37
CA LEU A 125 18.34 5.42 -6.89
C LEU A 125 18.32 5.38 -8.41
N HIS A 126 17.39 4.61 -8.97
CA HIS A 126 17.18 4.61 -10.40
C HIS A 126 16.73 6.00 -10.88
N PHE A 127 17.44 6.51 -11.90
CA PHE A 127 17.18 7.80 -12.52
C PHE A 127 15.78 7.97 -13.15
N LYS A 128 15.11 6.88 -13.55
CA LYS A 128 13.75 6.90 -14.10
C LYS A 128 12.74 6.49 -13.04
N VAL A 129 11.51 6.98 -13.20
CA VAL A 129 10.33 6.39 -12.57
C VAL A 129 9.82 5.33 -13.53
N THR A 130 9.58 4.12 -13.03
CA THR A 130 9.15 2.98 -13.87
C THR A 130 7.64 2.78 -13.81
N ASP A 131 7.12 1.93 -14.67
CA ASP A 131 5.82 1.29 -14.44
C ASP A 131 5.85 0.42 -13.17
N GLU A 132 4.68 0.11 -12.62
CA GLU A 132 4.56 -0.87 -11.53
C GLU A 132 5.13 -2.22 -11.95
N PHE A 133 5.88 -2.84 -11.04
CA PHE A 133 6.41 -4.17 -11.23
C PHE A 133 5.26 -5.18 -11.32
N CYS A 134 5.07 -5.76 -12.51
CA CYS A 134 4.05 -6.78 -12.74
C CYS A 134 4.50 -8.15 -12.22
N THR A 135 4.28 -8.43 -10.94
CA THR A 135 4.38 -9.81 -10.41
C THR A 135 2.99 -10.32 -10.00
N MET A 136 2.83 -11.65 -9.92
CA MET A 136 1.55 -12.30 -9.59
C MET A 136 0.96 -11.85 -8.25
N PHE A 137 1.78 -11.31 -7.34
CA PHE A 137 1.40 -10.95 -5.99
C PHE A 137 1.71 -9.49 -5.62
N ASN A 138 2.04 -8.64 -6.60
CA ASN A 138 2.52 -7.26 -6.38
C ASN A 138 3.74 -7.17 -5.46
N ASP A 139 4.49 -8.26 -5.29
CA ASP A 139 5.78 -8.27 -4.61
C ASP A 139 6.85 -7.73 -5.58
N VAL A 140 7.81 -6.98 -5.06
CA VAL A 140 9.00 -6.56 -5.82
C VAL A 140 10.21 -7.31 -5.29
N GLU A 141 10.90 -8.06 -6.14
CA GLU A 141 12.12 -8.77 -5.78
C GLU A 141 13.33 -7.84 -5.84
N LEU A 142 14.30 -8.01 -4.93
CA LEU A 142 15.57 -7.25 -4.96
C LEU A 142 16.32 -7.43 -6.27
N ALA A 143 16.22 -8.61 -6.89
CA ALA A 143 16.83 -8.88 -8.19
C ALA A 143 16.30 -7.94 -9.29
N GLN A 144 15.04 -7.48 -9.20
CA GLN A 144 14.47 -6.54 -10.16
C GLN A 144 15.09 -5.16 -10.03
N LEU A 145 15.42 -4.72 -8.80
CA LEU A 145 16.13 -3.47 -8.54
C LEU A 145 17.57 -3.56 -9.05
N GLN A 146 18.24 -4.66 -8.73
CA GLN A 146 19.62 -4.93 -9.17
C GLN A 146 19.75 -5.01 -10.69
N ALA A 147 18.77 -5.58 -11.38
CA ALA A 147 18.72 -5.62 -12.84
C ALA A 147 18.64 -4.22 -13.47
N LEU A 148 18.13 -3.24 -12.73
CA LEU A 148 18.09 -1.83 -13.10
C LEU A 148 19.35 -1.06 -12.66
N GLY A 149 20.33 -1.76 -12.07
CA GLY A 149 21.56 -1.17 -11.55
C GLY A 149 21.34 -0.29 -10.33
N ALA A 150 20.22 -0.46 -9.62
CA ALA A 150 19.81 0.40 -8.51
C ALA A 150 19.45 -0.42 -7.27
N ARG A 151 19.29 0.27 -6.14
CA ARG A 151 18.84 -0.30 -4.86
C ARG A 151 17.53 0.33 -4.38
N ALA A 152 17.10 1.41 -5.01
CA ALA A 152 15.84 2.08 -4.82
C ALA A 152 15.24 2.44 -6.18
N VAL A 153 13.95 2.16 -6.37
CA VAL A 153 13.23 2.45 -7.61
C VAL A 153 11.88 3.06 -7.27
N ARG A 154 11.60 4.20 -7.90
CA ARG A 154 10.27 4.82 -7.89
C ARG A 154 9.47 4.25 -9.02
N TYR A 155 8.20 3.96 -8.78
CA TYR A 155 7.32 3.46 -9.81
C TYR A 155 5.93 4.06 -9.69
N VAL A 156 5.18 4.09 -10.78
CA VAL A 156 3.78 4.52 -10.76
C VAL A 156 2.93 3.32 -10.39
N ASN A 157 2.22 3.41 -9.28
CA ASN A 157 1.30 2.36 -8.86
C ASN A 157 0.09 2.34 -9.80
N LEU A 158 -0.22 1.20 -10.42
CA LEU A 158 -1.29 1.04 -11.41
C LEU A 158 -2.47 0.24 -10.85
N HIS A 159 -2.29 -0.44 -9.71
CA HIS A 159 -3.28 -1.36 -9.18
C HIS A 159 -3.85 -0.94 -7.82
N GLU A 160 -2.99 -0.66 -6.84
CA GLU A 160 -3.39 -0.56 -5.43
C GLU A 160 -3.72 0.87 -5.00
N ALA A 161 -2.96 1.85 -5.51
CA ALA A 161 -3.17 3.27 -5.29
C ALA A 161 -2.87 4.01 -6.61
N ILE A 162 -3.77 3.83 -7.59
CA ILE A 162 -3.56 4.17 -9.00
C ILE A 162 -3.04 5.60 -9.19
N GLY A 163 -1.85 5.75 -9.76
CA GLY A 163 -1.21 7.03 -10.05
C GLY A 163 -0.44 7.67 -8.90
N SER A 164 -0.35 6.99 -7.74
CA SER A 164 0.61 7.34 -6.69
C SER A 164 2.02 6.88 -7.06
N VAL A 165 3.04 7.48 -6.41
CA VAL A 165 4.46 7.18 -6.65
C VAL A 165 5.11 6.57 -5.41
N PRO A 166 4.94 5.26 -5.17
CA PRO A 166 5.70 4.52 -4.17
C PRO A 166 7.18 4.37 -4.53
N LEU A 167 7.92 3.88 -3.54
CA LEU A 167 9.34 3.56 -3.60
C LEU A 167 9.54 2.11 -3.18
N ALA A 168 10.17 1.31 -4.05
CA ALA A 168 10.69 -0.01 -3.69
C ALA A 168 12.18 0.12 -3.36
N ILE A 169 12.61 -0.40 -2.22
CA ILE A 169 14.01 -0.30 -1.77
C ILE A 169 14.59 -1.63 -1.31
N ASP A 170 15.91 -1.73 -1.42
CA ASP A 170 16.72 -2.65 -0.62
C ASP A 170 16.54 -2.30 0.88
N PRO A 171 16.10 -3.27 1.73
CA PRO A 171 15.85 -3.02 3.15
C PRO A 171 17.01 -2.35 3.90
N VAL A 172 18.26 -2.59 3.48
CA VAL A 172 19.44 -2.01 4.13
C VAL A 172 19.58 -0.49 3.92
N LEU A 173 18.78 0.11 3.04
CA LEU A 173 18.70 1.56 2.87
C LEU A 173 17.86 2.24 3.96
N VAL A 174 17.11 1.48 4.76
CA VAL A 174 16.35 1.99 5.90
C VAL A 174 17.32 2.45 7.00
N CYS A 175 17.22 3.71 7.39
CA CYS A 175 18.07 4.31 8.43
C CYS A 175 17.35 4.42 9.77
N THR A 176 16.14 4.98 9.74
CA THR A 176 15.36 5.24 10.95
C THR A 176 13.94 4.79 10.71
N VAL A 177 13.36 4.16 11.73
CA VAL A 177 11.94 3.84 11.78
C VAL A 177 11.34 4.41 13.05
N SER A 178 10.20 5.08 12.90
CA SER A 178 9.36 5.48 14.03
C SER A 178 7.95 4.95 13.82
N THR A 179 7.49 4.10 14.74
CA THR A 179 6.12 3.62 14.75
C THR A 179 5.20 4.73 15.25
N ILE A 180 4.12 4.99 14.52
CA ILE A 180 3.11 5.98 14.88
C ILE A 180 1.74 5.31 14.96
N GLU A 181 0.93 5.75 15.92
CA GLU A 181 -0.45 5.34 16.00
C GLU A 181 -1.21 5.83 14.76
N LEU A 182 -2.07 4.97 14.21
CA LEU A 182 -2.96 5.38 13.14
C LEU A 182 -3.92 6.45 13.70
N PRO A 183 -4.01 7.64 13.09
CA PRO A 183 -4.86 8.72 13.57
C PRO A 183 -6.32 8.46 13.18
N VAL A 184 -6.89 7.34 13.60
CA VAL A 184 -8.29 7.03 13.42
C VAL A 184 -8.99 7.30 14.74
N ALA A 185 -9.72 8.42 14.81
CA ALA A 185 -10.56 8.70 15.96
C ALA A 185 -11.49 7.50 16.22
N GLU A 186 -11.69 7.15 17.48
CA GLU A 186 -12.53 6.03 17.88
C GLU A 186 -13.96 6.12 17.30
N SER A 187 -14.44 7.36 17.09
CA SER A 187 -15.68 7.68 16.38
C SER A 187 -15.66 7.31 14.89
N THR A 188 -14.51 7.44 14.21
CA THR A 188 -14.33 7.06 12.81
C THR A 188 -14.25 5.54 12.65
N LEU A 189 -13.64 4.84 13.61
CA LEU A 189 -13.67 3.37 13.68
C LEU A 189 -15.10 2.84 13.86
N ALA A 190 -15.89 3.49 14.72
CA ALA A 190 -17.29 3.15 14.93
C ALA A 190 -18.13 3.41 13.66
N GLU A 191 -17.90 4.52 12.94
CA GLU A 191 -18.57 4.77 11.66
C GLU A 191 -18.19 3.75 10.59
N ILE A 192 -16.91 3.40 10.44
CA ILE A 192 -16.45 2.37 9.47
C ILE A 192 -17.05 1.00 9.80
N ALA A 193 -17.15 0.64 11.09
CA ALA A 193 -17.80 -0.59 11.53
C ALA A 193 -19.30 -0.58 11.21
N VAL A 194 -20.01 0.52 11.48
CA VAL A 194 -21.44 0.69 11.15
C VAL A 194 -21.67 0.65 9.64
N TRP A 195 -20.80 1.22 8.82
CA TRP A 195 -20.92 1.16 7.37
C TRP A 195 -20.60 -0.24 6.82
N SER A 196 -19.62 -0.93 7.38
CA SER A 196 -19.31 -2.33 7.03
C SER A 196 -20.47 -3.26 7.40
N GLU A 197 -21.13 -3.01 8.54
CA GLU A 197 -22.32 -3.73 8.99
C GLU A 197 -23.53 -3.36 8.10
N LEU A 198 -23.79 -2.09 7.79
CA LEU A 198 -24.87 -1.67 6.90
C LEU A 198 -24.69 -2.17 5.44
N LEU A 199 -23.45 -2.27 4.96
CA LEU A 199 -23.14 -2.82 3.64
C LEU A 199 -23.14 -4.36 3.63
N GLY A 200 -22.89 -4.99 4.78
CA GLY A 200 -23.06 -6.44 5.02
C GLY A 200 -24.51 -6.86 5.31
N VAL A 201 -25.35 -5.95 5.82
CA VAL A 201 -26.78 -6.15 6.12
C VAL A 201 -27.62 -5.82 4.89
N ARG A 202 -27.38 -6.59 3.82
CA ARG A 202 -28.43 -6.92 2.83
C ARG A 202 -29.06 -8.29 3.10
N LYS A 203 -29.03 -8.75 4.35
CA LYS A 203 -29.94 -9.78 4.85
C LYS A 203 -30.75 -9.20 6.01
N ARG A 204 -31.90 -8.65 5.65
CA ARG A 204 -33.08 -8.32 6.49
C ARG A 204 -32.81 -8.18 7.99
N ALA A 205 -32.71 -6.95 8.49
CA ALA A 205 -33.20 -6.64 9.83
C ALA A 205 -33.58 -5.15 9.92
N SER A 206 -34.84 -4.92 10.23
CA SER A 206 -35.42 -3.67 10.69
C SER A 206 -35.03 -3.45 12.15
N VAL A 207 -34.40 -2.31 12.49
CA VAL A 207 -34.28 -1.85 13.87
C VAL A 207 -34.59 -0.36 13.95
N VAL A 208 -35.50 -0.07 14.88
CA VAL A 208 -36.06 1.23 15.27
C VAL A 208 -35.01 2.05 16.02
N THR A 209 -34.87 3.32 15.66
CA THR A 209 -34.01 4.28 16.38
C THR A 209 -34.77 4.98 17.50
N THR A 210 -34.19 5.06 18.69
CA THR A 210 -34.54 6.07 19.70
C THR A 210 -33.32 6.91 20.07
N ASN A 211 -33.49 8.22 19.90
CA ASN A 211 -32.67 9.33 20.40
C ASN A 211 -31.31 9.50 19.71
N GLY A 212 -31.08 10.43 18.76
CA GLY A 212 -31.65 11.76 18.61
C GLY A 212 -30.61 12.83 18.98
N ARG A 213 -29.48 12.90 18.26
CA ARG A 213 -28.61 14.08 18.15
C ARG A 213 -27.61 13.91 16.99
N LEU A 214 -27.90 14.58 15.87
CA LEU A 214 -26.99 14.75 14.73
C LEU A 214 -25.96 15.82 15.09
N ALA A 215 -24.71 15.43 15.34
CA ALA A 215 -23.60 16.38 15.43
C ALA A 215 -23.10 16.71 14.01
N SER A 216 -23.38 17.94 13.58
CA SER A 216 -22.66 18.78 12.60
C SER A 216 -21.85 18.08 11.50
N LEU A 217 -22.43 18.02 10.30
CA LEU A 217 -21.89 17.42 9.07
C LEU A 217 -21.00 18.34 8.20
N ALA A 218 -20.42 19.40 8.75
CA ALA A 218 -19.77 20.44 7.94
C ALA A 218 -18.28 20.18 7.62
N SER A 219 -17.52 19.51 8.51
CA SER A 219 -16.05 19.40 8.36
C SER A 219 -15.57 18.18 7.54
N HIS A 220 -16.48 17.30 7.12
CA HIS A 220 -16.15 16.00 6.49
C HIS A 220 -16.43 15.94 4.99
N ARG A 221 -16.52 17.10 4.30
CA ARG A 221 -16.89 17.12 2.88
C ARG A 221 -15.77 16.56 1.98
N PHE A 222 -14.50 16.79 2.31
CA PHE A 222 -13.34 16.31 1.53
C PHE A 222 -13.17 14.79 1.66
N VAL A 223 -13.22 14.26 2.88
CA VAL A 223 -13.16 12.82 3.17
C VAL A 223 -14.36 12.12 2.53
N ARG A 224 -15.59 12.63 2.68
CA ARG A 224 -16.78 12.05 2.03
C ARG A 224 -16.68 12.00 0.51
N GLN A 225 -16.10 13.01 -0.12
CA GLN A 225 -16.01 13.11 -1.58
C GLN A 225 -14.94 12.15 -2.12
N GLN A 226 -13.78 12.06 -1.45
CA GLN A 226 -12.73 11.07 -1.75
C GLN A 226 -13.23 9.63 -1.55
N PHE A 227 -13.89 9.34 -0.42
CA PHE A 227 -14.45 8.01 -0.15
C PHE A 227 -15.58 7.62 -1.11
N SER A 228 -16.52 8.52 -1.42
CA SER A 228 -17.58 8.25 -2.41
C SER A 228 -17.02 8.06 -3.83
N HIS A 229 -15.96 8.78 -4.19
CA HIS A 229 -15.34 8.63 -5.50
C HIS A 229 -14.64 7.27 -5.62
N CYS A 230 -13.88 6.87 -4.59
CA CYS A 230 -13.22 5.57 -4.51
C CYS A 230 -14.25 4.40 -4.55
N LEU A 231 -15.33 4.50 -3.75
CA LEU A 231 -16.41 3.49 -3.72
C LEU A 231 -17.11 3.32 -5.08
N ASN A 232 -17.35 4.41 -5.81
CA ASN A 232 -18.03 4.35 -7.11
C ASN A 232 -17.13 3.80 -8.23
N GLN A 233 -15.82 4.08 -8.19
CA GLN A 233 -14.88 3.50 -9.15
C GLN A 233 -14.71 1.99 -8.92
N ASN A 234 -14.63 1.54 -7.67
CA ASN A 234 -14.49 0.12 -7.32
C ASN A 234 -15.75 -0.70 -7.64
N ARG A 235 -16.94 -0.13 -7.45
CA ARG A 235 -18.21 -0.78 -7.83
C ARG A 235 -18.34 -0.98 -9.34
N ARG A 236 -17.77 -0.09 -10.16
CA ARG A 236 -17.74 -0.26 -11.63
C ARG A 236 -16.80 -1.39 -12.05
N LYS A 237 -15.61 -1.48 -11.43
CA LYS A 237 -14.64 -2.57 -11.67
C LYS A 237 -15.17 -3.95 -11.27
N TYR A 238 -15.82 -4.08 -10.12
CA TYR A 238 -16.43 -5.35 -9.67
C TYR A 238 -17.55 -5.84 -10.60
N ASN A 239 -18.34 -4.92 -11.16
CA ASN A 239 -19.39 -5.27 -12.12
C ASN A 239 -18.84 -5.68 -13.49
N LEU A 240 -17.68 -5.14 -13.89
CA LEU A 240 -16.97 -5.56 -15.11
C LEU A 240 -16.38 -6.97 -14.95
N LEU A 241 -15.72 -7.25 -13.81
CA LEU A 241 -15.16 -8.57 -13.52
C LEU A 241 -16.24 -9.66 -13.39
N ARG A 242 -17.39 -9.36 -12.77
CA ARG A 242 -18.54 -10.28 -12.72
C ARG A 242 -19.14 -10.58 -14.11
N ARG A 243 -19.14 -9.61 -15.02
CA ARG A 243 -19.65 -9.81 -16.39
C ARG A 243 -18.70 -10.66 -17.24
N TRP A 244 -17.40 -10.63 -16.93
CA TRP A 244 -16.39 -11.45 -17.59
C TRP A 244 -16.42 -12.90 -17.09
N ALA A 245 -16.56 -13.11 -15.78
CA ALA A 245 -16.63 -14.44 -15.16
C ALA A 245 -17.95 -15.21 -15.42
N GLY A 246 -18.97 -14.57 -16.02
CA GLY A 246 -20.26 -15.19 -16.34
C GLY A 246 -20.43 -15.62 -17.81
N ARG A 247 -19.36 -15.59 -18.61
CA ARG A 247 -19.35 -16.01 -20.03
C ARG A 247 -18.27 -17.05 -20.33
N GLY A 248 -18.08 -18.01 -19.42
CA GLY A 248 -17.24 -19.20 -19.61
C GLY A 248 -18.08 -20.45 -19.40
#